data_AF-A0A1F5ZMH2-F1
#
_entry.id   AF-A0A1F5ZMH2-F1
#
_cell.length_a   1.000
_cell.length_b   1.000
_cell.length_c   1.000
_cell.angle_alpha   90.00
_cell.angle_beta   90.00
_cell.angle_gamma   90.00
#
_symmetry.space_group_name_H-M   'P 1'
#
loop_
_entity.id
_entity.type
_entity.pdbx_description
1 polymer ?
#
loop_
_entity_poly.entity_id
_entity_poly.type
_entity_poly.pdbx_seq_one_letter_code
_entity_poly.pdbx_strand_id
1 'polypeptide(L)'
;MAKPRTTRTYGPIHFEDLDPHRFEDLVRELIYDYKDWQTIEATGRSGNDSGFDVRAYEKVYTTSSVKDEDEELEEAHPMAGNLWMIQGKREKDIGPKRIKEILADVDSKNPPYGYILAASANFSKDSYNLFREELRKKGVMEFYLWGKAELEDMLHLPKNDHILFTFFGISLVSRRRSRATEIRQVVINKNKLYRIFGDEGKLHSSVLLRDAKDAKYPYQNEYKDFKERPRWREYKTVAYYPLGLIVNMHRYFAYFDAEKKEYDFTEAINLIYRESDSQEEREKQQKKREKIEDYWDYLPRRNQATFVRNGLIRYDEMLVIDDKGDEWHKFPHIFVDFDSRIGPFAGSYEYLEKGENSHQSLEGYKRVKKFPESFPSSIVGEIHEKKGITLNDQDFSMLKHGNEMFFALYELDGRYNFLKPRDFVKIENQDQNDSSKYYLQITHVESAKVKDYLKQNPQSEWIIERQIGMKPDAEKTLNAYEFKKTYDFVVERKKSEKGKS
;
A
#
# COMPACT_ATOMS: atom_id res chain seq x y z
N MET A 1 -34.39 5.22 14.66
CA MET A 1 -33.62 4.60 13.55
C MET A 1 -33.26 5.71 12.58
N ALA A 2 -31.96 5.95 12.33
CA ALA A 2 -31.52 7.00 11.42
C ALA A 2 -31.91 6.63 9.97
N LYS A 3 -32.60 7.52 9.26
CA LYS A 3 -32.92 7.35 7.83
C LYS A 3 -31.61 7.12 7.07
N PRO A 4 -31.50 6.06 6.24
CA PRO A 4 -30.30 5.84 5.45
C PRO A 4 -30.08 7.05 4.53
N ARG A 5 -28.90 7.67 4.66
CA ARG A 5 -28.45 8.71 3.71
C ARG A 5 -28.08 8.00 2.41
N THR A 6 -28.90 8.15 1.39
CA THR A 6 -28.57 7.80 0.00
C THR A 6 -27.33 8.59 -0.42
N THR A 7 -26.19 7.91 -0.56
CA THR A 7 -24.88 8.55 -0.77
C THR A 7 -24.60 8.93 -2.22
N ARG A 8 -25.46 8.59 -3.18
CA ARG A 8 -25.51 9.11 -4.57
C ARG A 8 -26.69 8.47 -5.31
N THR A 9 -27.55 9.27 -5.93
CA THR A 9 -28.46 8.82 -7.00
C THR A 9 -27.72 8.90 -8.33
N TYR A 10 -27.82 7.90 -9.20
CA TYR A 10 -27.50 8.14 -10.60
C TYR A 10 -28.47 9.23 -11.07
N GLY A 11 -27.92 10.33 -11.59
CA GLY A 11 -28.75 11.36 -12.21
C GLY A 11 -29.49 10.77 -13.41
N PRO A 12 -30.56 11.43 -13.89
CA PRO A 12 -31.32 10.96 -15.04
C PRO A 12 -30.39 10.71 -16.24
N ILE A 13 -30.65 9.66 -17.02
CA ILE A 13 -29.85 9.38 -18.23
C ILE A 13 -30.00 10.52 -19.24
N HIS A 14 -28.87 11.02 -19.73
CA HIS A 14 -28.78 12.12 -20.69
C HIS A 14 -28.69 11.57 -22.13
N PHE A 15 -29.80 11.07 -22.66
CA PHE A 15 -29.88 10.56 -24.05
C PHE A 15 -29.49 11.61 -25.11
N GLU A 16 -29.56 12.90 -24.76
CA GLU A 16 -29.15 14.02 -25.61
C GLU A 16 -27.65 14.04 -25.94
N ASP A 17 -26.84 13.35 -25.12
CA ASP A 17 -25.39 13.26 -25.30
C ASP A 17 -25.00 12.23 -26.38
N LEU A 18 -25.94 11.37 -26.80
CA LEU A 18 -25.74 10.46 -27.91
C LEU A 18 -25.97 11.18 -29.25
N ASP A 19 -25.13 10.89 -30.25
CA ASP A 19 -25.47 11.25 -31.62
C ASP A 19 -26.72 10.47 -32.10
N PRO A 20 -27.48 10.99 -33.10
CA PRO A 20 -28.72 10.35 -33.55
C PRO A 20 -28.57 8.87 -33.94
N HIS A 21 -27.50 8.50 -34.65
CA HIS A 21 -27.26 7.12 -35.05
C HIS A 21 -26.91 6.23 -33.86
N ARG A 22 -26.18 6.74 -32.86
CA ARG A 22 -25.96 6.01 -31.61
C ARG A 22 -27.22 5.82 -30.79
N PHE A 23 -28.17 6.75 -30.86
CA PHE A 23 -29.48 6.57 -30.23
C PHE A 23 -30.30 5.48 -30.95
N GLU A 24 -30.25 5.42 -32.28
CA GLU A 24 -30.85 4.32 -33.07
C GLU A 24 -30.21 2.97 -32.73
N ASP A 25 -28.88 2.91 -32.61
CA ASP A 25 -28.16 1.72 -32.19
C ASP A 25 -28.55 1.28 -30.77
N LEU A 26 -28.66 2.21 -29.83
CA LEU A 26 -29.14 1.94 -28.47
C LEU A 26 -30.51 1.27 -28.47
N VAL A 27 -31.45 1.82 -29.25
CA VAL A 27 -32.81 1.29 -29.38
C VAL A 27 -32.77 -0.10 -30.01
N ARG A 28 -31.93 -0.32 -31.03
CA ARG A 28 -31.73 -1.64 -31.65
C ARG A 28 -31.19 -2.66 -30.66
N GLU A 29 -30.21 -2.28 -29.83
CA GLU A 29 -29.67 -3.18 -28.80
C GLU A 29 -30.74 -3.57 -27.77
N LEU A 30 -31.61 -2.64 -27.37
CA LEU A 30 -32.74 -2.93 -26.50
C LEU A 30 -33.80 -3.84 -27.15
N ILE A 31 -33.94 -3.77 -28.48
CA ILE A 31 -34.90 -4.58 -29.24
C ILE A 31 -34.51 -6.06 -29.27
N TYR A 32 -33.22 -6.43 -29.34
CA TYR A 32 -32.81 -7.84 -29.45
C TYR A 32 -33.46 -8.75 -28.39
N ASP A 33 -33.57 -8.27 -27.16
CA ASP A 33 -34.13 -9.01 -26.02
C ASP A 33 -35.60 -8.64 -25.70
N TYR A 34 -36.27 -7.89 -26.60
CA TYR A 34 -37.65 -7.46 -26.40
C TYR A 34 -38.67 -8.54 -26.78
N LYS A 35 -38.42 -9.28 -27.87
CA LYS A 35 -39.26 -10.39 -28.36
C LYS A 35 -38.37 -11.49 -28.97
N ASP A 36 -38.98 -12.64 -29.29
CA ASP A 36 -38.28 -13.71 -30.03
C ASP A 36 -38.30 -13.42 -31.53
N TRP A 37 -37.19 -12.86 -32.00
CA TRP A 37 -37.03 -12.44 -33.38
C TRP A 37 -36.48 -13.57 -34.26
N GLN A 38 -37.03 -13.67 -35.47
CA GLN A 38 -36.45 -14.46 -36.57
C GLN A 38 -35.28 -13.70 -37.18
N THR A 39 -35.49 -12.43 -37.51
CA THR A 39 -34.49 -11.54 -38.12
C THR A 39 -34.72 -10.09 -37.70
N ILE A 40 -33.62 -9.33 -37.59
CA ILE A 40 -33.63 -7.87 -37.34
C ILE A 40 -32.70 -7.22 -38.36
N GLU A 41 -33.21 -6.23 -39.08
CA GLU A 41 -32.53 -5.47 -40.12
C GLU A 41 -32.40 -4.00 -39.70
N ALA A 42 -31.16 -3.49 -39.67
CA ALA A 42 -30.89 -2.07 -39.48
C ALA A 42 -31.04 -1.33 -40.81
N THR A 43 -32.17 -0.65 -41.01
CA THR A 43 -32.49 0.02 -42.27
C THR A 43 -32.06 1.49 -42.31
N GLY A 44 -31.81 2.10 -41.13
CA GLY A 44 -31.44 3.51 -41.00
C GLY A 44 -29.99 3.90 -41.41
N ARG A 45 -29.03 2.96 -41.46
CA ARG A 45 -27.61 3.29 -41.79
C ARG A 45 -27.32 3.51 -43.28
N SER A 46 -28.27 3.19 -44.16
CA SER A 46 -28.05 3.11 -45.62
C SER A 46 -28.29 4.43 -46.36
N GLY A 47 -28.56 5.54 -45.66
CA GLY A 47 -28.65 6.89 -46.25
C GLY A 47 -29.84 7.14 -47.17
N ASN A 48 -30.76 6.18 -47.32
CA ASN A 48 -32.03 6.39 -48.01
C ASN A 48 -33.11 6.68 -46.97
N ASP A 49 -33.70 7.86 -47.06
CA ASP A 49 -34.57 8.53 -46.09
C ASP A 49 -35.97 7.88 -45.93
N SER A 50 -36.06 6.55 -46.09
CA SER A 50 -37.30 5.80 -46.00
C SER A 50 -37.69 5.55 -44.54
N GLY A 51 -37.87 6.62 -43.76
CA GLY A 51 -38.68 6.74 -42.54
C GLY A 51 -38.37 5.84 -41.33
N PHE A 52 -37.78 4.66 -41.48
CA PHE A 52 -37.72 3.60 -40.46
C PHE A 52 -36.28 3.20 -40.19
N ASP A 53 -35.97 2.99 -38.91
CA ASP A 53 -34.60 2.77 -38.47
C ASP A 53 -34.28 1.28 -38.32
N VAL A 54 -35.27 0.49 -37.88
CA VAL A 54 -35.15 -0.97 -37.73
C VAL A 54 -36.42 -1.66 -38.24
N ARG A 55 -36.21 -2.75 -38.99
CA ARG A 55 -37.26 -3.69 -39.41
C ARG A 55 -36.98 -5.04 -38.77
N ALA A 56 -37.97 -5.67 -38.17
CA ALA A 56 -37.80 -6.96 -37.51
C ALA A 56 -38.94 -7.93 -37.85
N TYR A 57 -38.65 -9.22 -37.88
CA TYR A 57 -39.65 -10.28 -38.08
C TYR A 57 -39.73 -11.12 -36.82
N GLU A 58 -40.86 -11.10 -36.13
CA GLU A 58 -41.13 -11.91 -34.94
C GLU A 58 -41.49 -13.34 -35.36
N LYS A 59 -40.97 -14.35 -34.65
CA LYS A 59 -41.30 -15.76 -34.91
C LYS A 59 -42.76 -16.03 -34.59
N VAL A 60 -43.48 -16.62 -35.55
CA VAL A 60 -44.84 -17.09 -35.33
C VAL A 60 -44.80 -18.60 -35.13
N TYR A 61 -45.05 -19.06 -33.91
CA TYR A 61 -45.24 -20.47 -33.63
C TYR A 61 -46.67 -20.85 -34.00
N THR A 62 -46.86 -21.38 -35.20
CA THR A 62 -48.15 -21.96 -35.60
C THR A 62 -48.43 -23.14 -34.66
N THR A 63 -49.42 -23.01 -33.79
CA THR A 63 -49.90 -24.15 -32.99
C THR A 63 -50.70 -25.05 -33.93
N SER A 64 -49.99 -25.87 -34.70
CA SER A 64 -50.58 -26.95 -35.49
C SER A 64 -51.11 -27.98 -34.50
N SER A 65 -52.40 -27.87 -34.19
CA SER A 65 -53.16 -28.93 -33.55
C SER A 65 -53.12 -30.18 -34.43
N VAL A 66 -52.37 -31.18 -33.96
CA VAL A 66 -52.42 -32.61 -34.34
C VAL A 66 -52.17 -32.92 -35.83
N LYS A 67 -50.97 -33.43 -36.16
CA LYS A 67 -50.75 -34.65 -36.98
C LYS A 67 -49.27 -34.96 -37.19
N ASP A 68 -48.97 -36.25 -37.01
CA ASP A 68 -47.90 -37.13 -37.53
C ASP A 68 -46.42 -36.74 -37.37
N GLU A 69 -45.66 -37.65 -36.72
CA GLU A 69 -44.24 -37.53 -36.32
C GLU A 69 -43.21 -37.65 -37.47
N ASP A 70 -43.62 -37.52 -38.73
CA ASP A 70 -42.76 -37.79 -39.92
C ASP A 70 -42.82 -36.70 -41.02
N GLU A 71 -42.96 -35.41 -40.67
CA GLU A 71 -42.66 -34.30 -41.58
C GLU A 71 -41.38 -33.57 -41.13
N GLU A 72 -40.34 -33.57 -41.99
CA GLU A 72 -39.18 -32.70 -41.85
C GLU A 72 -39.67 -31.26 -41.61
N LEU A 73 -39.25 -30.66 -40.50
CA LEU A 73 -39.47 -29.24 -40.21
C LEU A 73 -38.89 -28.41 -41.37
N GLU A 74 -39.72 -27.99 -42.32
CA GLU A 74 -39.34 -27.00 -43.31
C GLU A 74 -38.82 -25.76 -42.57
N GLU A 75 -37.55 -25.39 -42.79
CA GLU A 75 -36.99 -24.16 -42.25
C GLU A 75 -37.82 -22.97 -42.75
N ALA A 76 -38.60 -22.36 -41.84
CA ALA A 76 -39.44 -21.22 -42.17
C ALA A 76 -38.60 -20.09 -42.81
N HIS A 77 -39.06 -19.56 -43.95
CA HIS A 77 -38.38 -18.48 -44.66
C HIS A 77 -38.05 -17.30 -43.70
N PRO A 78 -36.89 -16.61 -43.85
CA PRO A 78 -36.45 -15.53 -42.96
C PRO A 78 -37.43 -14.34 -42.81
N MET A 79 -38.41 -14.23 -43.72
CA MET A 79 -39.45 -13.20 -43.77
C MET A 79 -40.86 -13.73 -43.47
N ALA A 80 -41.01 -14.98 -43.01
CA ALA A 80 -42.31 -15.61 -42.75
C ALA A 80 -42.93 -15.26 -41.37
N GLY A 81 -42.37 -14.27 -40.67
CA GLY A 81 -42.81 -13.83 -39.34
C GLY A 81 -43.71 -12.58 -39.33
N ASN A 82 -44.21 -12.22 -38.16
CA ASN A 82 -44.94 -10.97 -37.96
C ASN A 82 -43.99 -9.79 -38.16
N LEU A 83 -44.32 -8.87 -39.08
CA LEU A 83 -43.48 -7.72 -39.40
C LEU A 83 -43.61 -6.62 -38.33
N TRP A 84 -42.48 -6.19 -37.79
CA TRP A 84 -42.33 -5.07 -36.86
C TRP A 84 -41.53 -3.94 -37.48
N MET A 85 -42.02 -2.71 -37.28
CA MET A 85 -41.30 -1.49 -37.65
C MET A 85 -40.96 -0.70 -36.39
N ILE A 86 -39.69 -0.33 -36.27
CA ILE A 86 -39.17 0.40 -35.11
C ILE A 86 -38.50 1.68 -35.60
N GLN A 87 -38.82 2.78 -34.94
CA GLN A 87 -38.31 4.10 -35.26
C GLN A 87 -37.77 4.78 -34.00
N GLY A 88 -36.52 5.23 -34.06
CA GLY A 88 -35.83 6.00 -33.04
C GLY A 88 -35.82 7.48 -33.39
N LYS A 89 -36.29 8.33 -32.47
CA LYS A 89 -36.24 9.79 -32.63
C LYS A 89 -35.58 10.46 -31.45
N ARG A 90 -34.37 10.96 -31.69
CA ARG A 90 -33.58 11.74 -30.72
C ARG A 90 -33.98 13.22 -30.76
N GLU A 91 -35.18 13.53 -30.31
CA GLU A 91 -35.71 14.90 -30.23
C GLU A 91 -35.92 15.32 -28.77
N LYS A 92 -35.81 16.63 -28.49
CA LYS A 92 -35.98 17.18 -27.14
C LYS A 92 -37.42 17.12 -26.64
N ASP A 93 -38.39 17.22 -27.55
CA ASP A 93 -39.83 17.13 -27.27
C ASP A 93 -40.54 16.57 -28.51
N ILE A 94 -41.53 15.70 -28.32
CA ILE A 94 -42.34 15.12 -29.39
C ILE A 94 -43.82 15.27 -29.06
N GLY A 95 -44.42 16.31 -29.66
CA GLY A 95 -45.85 16.59 -29.53
C GLY A 95 -46.74 15.78 -30.49
N PRO A 96 -48.08 15.87 -30.35
CA PRO A 96 -49.03 15.13 -31.17
C PRO A 96 -48.90 15.41 -32.68
N LYS A 97 -48.61 16.66 -33.07
CA LYS A 97 -48.39 17.01 -34.48
C LYS A 97 -47.22 16.23 -35.10
N ARG A 98 -46.11 16.13 -34.35
CA ARG A 98 -44.91 15.42 -34.79
C ARG A 98 -45.15 13.92 -34.89
N ILE A 99 -45.91 13.34 -33.97
CA ILE A 99 -46.34 11.93 -34.06
C ILE A 99 -47.13 11.69 -35.35
N LYS A 100 -48.05 12.59 -35.72
CA LYS A 100 -48.82 12.44 -36.95
C LYS A 100 -47.95 12.49 -38.20
N GLU A 101 -46.91 13.33 -38.20
CA GLU A 101 -45.92 13.39 -39.28
C GLU A 101 -45.11 12.09 -39.37
N ILE A 102 -44.62 11.59 -38.23
CA ILE A 102 -43.87 10.33 -38.15
C ILE A 102 -44.70 9.15 -38.66
N LEU A 103 -45.97 9.09 -38.25
CA LEU A 103 -46.86 8.01 -38.63
C LEU A 103 -47.36 8.13 -40.08
N ALA A 104 -47.11 9.23 -40.80
CA ALA A 104 -47.62 9.43 -42.15
C ALA A 104 -47.17 8.31 -43.11
N ASP A 105 -45.94 7.83 -42.92
CA ASP A 105 -45.28 6.84 -43.79
C ASP A 105 -45.73 5.39 -43.54
N VAL A 106 -46.57 5.14 -42.52
CA VAL A 106 -47.13 3.80 -42.27
C VAL A 106 -48.20 3.48 -43.31
N ASP A 107 -47.97 2.45 -44.13
CA ASP A 107 -48.89 2.00 -45.16
C ASP A 107 -50.17 1.41 -44.53
N SER A 108 -51.33 1.93 -44.94
CA SER A 108 -52.63 1.44 -44.46
C SER A 108 -53.16 0.25 -45.25
N LYS A 109 -52.57 -0.07 -46.41
CA LYS A 109 -52.95 -1.23 -47.23
C LYS A 109 -52.22 -2.49 -46.76
N ASN A 110 -50.96 -2.35 -46.38
CA ASN A 110 -50.13 -3.41 -45.81
C ASN A 110 -49.46 -2.93 -44.51
N PRO A 111 -50.22 -2.75 -43.42
CA PRO A 111 -49.65 -2.30 -42.16
C PRO A 111 -48.71 -3.36 -41.57
N PRO A 112 -47.65 -2.95 -40.85
CA PRO A 112 -46.89 -3.89 -40.05
C PRO A 112 -47.77 -4.49 -38.94
N TYR A 113 -47.45 -5.70 -38.51
CA TYR A 113 -48.10 -6.31 -37.37
C TYR A 113 -47.85 -5.48 -36.11
N GLY A 114 -46.59 -5.08 -35.90
CA GLY A 114 -46.16 -4.33 -34.73
C GLY A 114 -45.45 -3.02 -35.06
N TYR A 115 -45.60 -2.01 -34.20
CA TYR A 115 -44.93 -0.70 -34.37
C TYR A 115 -44.37 -0.14 -33.06
N ILE A 116 -43.09 0.24 -33.05
CA ILE A 116 -42.44 0.85 -31.88
C ILE A 116 -41.87 2.22 -32.25
N LEU A 117 -42.32 3.26 -31.55
CA LEU A 117 -41.69 4.57 -31.60
C LEU A 117 -40.92 4.82 -30.31
N ALA A 118 -39.59 4.91 -30.40
CA ALA A 118 -38.70 5.19 -29.29
C ALA A 118 -38.15 6.61 -29.37
N ALA A 119 -38.19 7.36 -28.27
CA ALA A 119 -37.73 8.74 -28.26
C ALA A 119 -36.98 9.13 -26.98
N SER A 120 -36.02 10.05 -27.12
CA SER A 120 -35.29 10.64 -26.00
C SER A 120 -36.13 11.60 -25.15
N ALA A 121 -37.37 11.88 -25.55
CA ALA A 121 -38.32 12.76 -24.88
C ALA A 121 -39.43 11.97 -24.15
N ASN A 122 -40.09 12.62 -23.20
CA ASN A 122 -41.33 12.10 -22.61
C ASN A 122 -42.53 12.49 -23.47
N PHE A 123 -43.54 11.62 -23.52
CA PHE A 123 -44.76 11.87 -24.28
C PHE A 123 -45.89 12.34 -23.38
N SER A 124 -46.67 13.31 -23.88
CA SER A 124 -47.91 13.74 -23.23
C SER A 124 -49.01 12.67 -23.34
N LYS A 125 -50.02 12.70 -22.46
CA LYS A 125 -51.19 11.81 -22.57
C LYS A 125 -51.89 11.94 -23.93
N ASP A 126 -51.95 13.15 -24.48
CA ASP A 126 -52.57 13.40 -25.78
C ASP A 126 -51.75 12.79 -26.92
N SER A 127 -50.42 12.81 -26.80
CA SER A 127 -49.51 12.12 -27.71
C SER A 127 -49.76 10.60 -27.73
N TYR A 128 -49.92 9.96 -26.57
CA TYR A 128 -50.26 8.53 -26.50
C TYR A 128 -51.63 8.20 -27.12
N ASN A 129 -52.65 9.02 -26.85
CA ASN A 129 -53.99 8.80 -27.38
C ASN A 129 -53.99 8.92 -28.91
N LEU A 130 -53.37 9.96 -29.45
CA LEU A 130 -53.26 10.16 -30.90
C LEU A 130 -52.51 9.01 -31.56
N PHE A 131 -51.35 8.61 -31.01
CA PHE A 131 -50.55 7.49 -31.53
C PHE A 131 -51.37 6.20 -31.64
N ARG A 132 -52.10 5.86 -30.57
CA ARG A 132 -52.99 4.70 -30.51
C ARG A 132 -54.12 4.77 -31.52
N GLU A 133 -54.78 5.92 -31.64
CA GLU A 133 -55.90 6.10 -32.56
C GLU A 133 -55.46 5.98 -34.02
N GLU A 134 -54.34 6.62 -34.40
CA GLU A 134 -53.83 6.58 -35.77
C GLU A 134 -53.36 5.19 -36.18
N LEU A 135 -52.60 4.48 -35.35
CA LEU A 135 -52.15 3.12 -35.68
C LEU A 135 -53.29 2.10 -35.74
N ARG A 136 -54.31 2.23 -34.89
CA ARG A 136 -55.53 1.41 -34.97
C ARG A 136 -56.30 1.65 -36.26
N LYS A 137 -56.45 2.91 -36.69
CA LYS A 137 -57.09 3.24 -37.98
C LYS A 137 -56.33 2.62 -39.16
N LYS A 138 -55.00 2.51 -39.05
CA LYS A 138 -54.13 1.92 -40.06
C LYS A 138 -54.07 0.38 -40.02
N GLY A 139 -54.66 -0.26 -39.00
CA GLY A 139 -54.72 -1.72 -38.90
C GLY A 139 -53.49 -2.38 -38.25
N VAL A 140 -52.67 -1.62 -37.52
CA VAL A 140 -51.54 -2.19 -36.76
C VAL A 140 -52.05 -2.88 -35.49
N MET A 141 -51.59 -4.11 -35.25
CA MET A 141 -52.10 -4.99 -34.20
C MET A 141 -51.47 -4.71 -32.83
N GLU A 142 -50.16 -4.51 -32.79
CA GLU A 142 -49.41 -4.20 -31.57
C GLU A 142 -48.62 -2.89 -31.74
N PHE A 143 -48.59 -2.05 -30.72
CA PHE A 143 -47.79 -0.83 -30.78
C PHE A 143 -47.36 -0.31 -29.43
N TYR A 144 -46.14 0.22 -29.38
CA TYR A 144 -45.51 0.74 -28.17
C TYR A 144 -44.86 2.08 -28.42
N LEU A 145 -44.95 2.93 -27.40
CA LEU A 145 -44.35 4.25 -27.38
C LEU A 145 -43.34 4.25 -26.23
N TRP A 146 -42.05 4.25 -26.55
CA TRP A 146 -40.95 4.24 -25.58
C TRP A 146 -40.43 5.66 -25.40
N GLY A 147 -40.88 6.34 -24.36
CA GLY A 147 -40.35 7.65 -24.00
C GLY A 147 -39.07 7.53 -23.18
N LYS A 148 -38.55 8.69 -22.79
CA LYS A 148 -37.34 8.80 -21.95
C LYS A 148 -37.43 7.92 -20.70
N ALA A 149 -38.56 7.97 -19.99
CA ALA A 149 -38.74 7.20 -18.76
C ALA A 149 -38.72 5.69 -19.01
N GLU A 150 -39.43 5.19 -20.04
CA GLU A 150 -39.43 3.76 -20.35
C GLU A 150 -38.05 3.25 -20.81
N LEU A 151 -37.33 4.04 -21.62
CA LEU A 151 -35.96 3.72 -22.03
C LEU A 151 -35.00 3.68 -20.84
N GLU A 152 -35.13 4.63 -19.91
CA GLU A 152 -34.34 4.67 -18.69
C GLU A 152 -34.63 3.45 -17.79
N ASP A 153 -35.90 3.10 -17.59
CA ASP A 153 -36.31 1.92 -16.83
C ASP A 153 -35.77 0.63 -17.46
N MET A 154 -35.85 0.49 -18.79
CA MET A 154 -35.30 -0.65 -19.51
C MET A 154 -33.78 -0.75 -19.35
N LEU A 155 -33.04 0.36 -19.42
CA LEU A 155 -31.58 0.36 -19.27
C LEU A 155 -31.12 0.01 -17.85
N HIS A 156 -31.93 0.30 -16.83
CA HIS A 156 -31.61 -0.05 -15.44
C HIS A 156 -31.87 -1.53 -15.11
N LEU A 157 -32.46 -2.31 -16.01
CA LEU A 157 -32.61 -3.75 -15.82
C LEU A 157 -31.23 -4.44 -15.84
N PRO A 158 -30.94 -5.37 -14.90
CA PRO A 158 -29.64 -6.05 -14.84
C PRO A 158 -29.20 -6.74 -16.13
N LYS A 159 -30.15 -7.23 -16.96
CA LYS A 159 -29.86 -7.83 -18.27
C LYS A 159 -29.26 -6.84 -19.27
N ASN A 160 -29.61 -5.55 -19.14
CA ASN A 160 -29.20 -4.48 -20.03
C ASN A 160 -27.97 -3.70 -19.51
N ASP A 161 -27.28 -4.21 -18.47
CA ASP A 161 -26.08 -3.57 -17.90
C ASP A 161 -24.97 -3.35 -18.93
N HIS A 162 -24.84 -4.27 -19.88
CA HIS A 162 -23.88 -4.17 -20.98
C HIS A 162 -24.23 -3.02 -21.94
N ILE A 163 -25.52 -2.77 -22.19
CA ILE A 163 -26.01 -1.65 -23.01
C ILE A 163 -25.75 -0.33 -22.27
N LEU A 164 -26.14 -0.26 -20.99
CA LEU A 164 -25.92 0.91 -20.14
C LEU A 164 -24.43 1.28 -20.05
N PHE A 165 -23.54 0.29 -19.97
CA PHE A 165 -22.09 0.52 -19.98
C PHE A 165 -21.57 0.98 -21.35
N THR A 166 -22.02 0.35 -22.43
CA THR A 166 -21.54 0.63 -23.79
C THR A 166 -21.89 2.05 -24.23
N PHE A 167 -23.11 2.52 -23.94
CA PHE A 167 -23.59 3.82 -24.41
C PHE A 167 -23.39 4.96 -23.41
N PHE A 168 -23.38 4.69 -22.10
CA PHE A 168 -23.31 5.72 -21.06
C PHE A 168 -22.15 5.54 -20.07
N GLY A 169 -21.36 4.47 -20.17
CA GLY A 169 -20.25 4.20 -19.25
C GLY A 169 -20.68 3.85 -17.82
N ILE A 170 -21.96 3.51 -17.61
CA ILE A 170 -22.52 3.19 -16.29
C ILE A 170 -22.69 1.66 -16.18
N SER A 171 -22.26 1.04 -15.06
CA SER A 171 -22.55 -0.36 -14.76
C SER A 171 -23.05 -0.53 -13.31
N LEU A 172 -24.15 -1.25 -13.18
CA LEU A 172 -24.83 -1.65 -11.96
C LEU A 172 -24.27 -2.97 -11.38
N VAL A 173 -23.77 -3.88 -12.23
CA VAL A 173 -23.26 -5.22 -11.81
C VAL A 173 -21.78 -5.18 -11.40
N SER A 174 -20.98 -4.28 -11.99
CA SER A 174 -19.54 -4.13 -11.76
C SER A 174 -19.14 -4.05 -10.28
N ARG A 175 -19.93 -3.38 -9.42
CA ARG A 175 -19.53 -3.07 -8.03
C ARG A 175 -19.60 -4.23 -7.02
N ARG A 176 -20.48 -5.22 -7.20
CA ARG A 176 -20.54 -6.38 -6.28
C ARG A 176 -19.53 -7.47 -6.66
N ARG A 177 -19.30 -7.68 -7.96
CA ARG A 177 -18.25 -8.57 -8.46
C ARG A 177 -16.84 -7.98 -8.23
N SER A 178 -16.67 -6.66 -8.19
CA SER A 178 -15.38 -6.03 -7.87
C SER A 178 -14.98 -6.27 -6.41
N ARG A 179 -15.87 -5.99 -5.43
CA ARG A 179 -15.49 -6.09 -4.01
C ARG A 179 -15.18 -7.51 -3.54
N ALA A 180 -15.95 -8.50 -3.99
CA ALA A 180 -15.65 -9.90 -3.67
C ALA A 180 -14.35 -10.38 -4.33
N THR A 181 -13.99 -9.83 -5.48
CA THR A 181 -12.72 -10.11 -6.17
C THR A 181 -11.56 -9.42 -5.48
N GLU A 182 -11.70 -8.15 -5.08
CA GLU A 182 -10.74 -7.41 -4.26
C GLU A 182 -10.45 -8.15 -2.95
N ILE A 183 -11.49 -8.57 -2.22
CA ILE A 183 -11.32 -9.31 -0.95
C ILE A 183 -10.61 -10.65 -1.19
N ARG A 184 -10.97 -11.38 -2.26
CA ARG A 184 -10.26 -12.61 -2.62
C ARG A 184 -8.80 -12.36 -2.95
N GLN A 185 -8.49 -11.30 -3.70
CA GLN A 185 -7.12 -10.91 -4.02
C GLN A 185 -6.32 -10.60 -2.74
N VAL A 186 -6.89 -9.82 -1.82
CA VAL A 186 -6.29 -9.52 -0.51
C VAL A 186 -5.96 -10.80 0.26
N VAL A 187 -6.92 -11.72 0.36
CA VAL A 187 -6.73 -12.98 1.10
C VAL A 187 -5.69 -13.87 0.42
N ILE A 188 -5.69 -13.96 -0.91
CA ILE A 188 -4.71 -14.71 -1.69
C ILE A 188 -3.30 -14.15 -1.46
N ASN A 189 -3.13 -12.84 -1.61
CA ASN A 189 -1.83 -12.18 -1.41
C ASN A 189 -1.34 -12.33 0.03
N LYS A 190 -2.22 -12.12 1.02
CA LYS A 190 -1.91 -12.37 2.42
C LYS A 190 -1.43 -13.80 2.63
N ASN A 191 -2.22 -14.82 2.25
CA ASN A 191 -1.87 -16.22 2.45
C ASN A 191 -0.58 -16.60 1.72
N LYS A 192 -0.32 -16.03 0.53
CA LYS A 192 0.93 -16.24 -0.19
C LYS A 192 2.13 -15.70 0.57
N LEU A 193 2.03 -14.51 1.17
CA LEU A 193 3.10 -13.94 2.00
C LEU A 193 3.35 -14.79 3.26
N TYR A 194 2.29 -15.27 3.93
CA TYR A 194 2.42 -16.22 5.05
C TYR A 194 3.11 -17.51 4.64
N ARG A 195 2.88 -18.01 3.42
CA ARG A 195 3.59 -19.19 2.91
C ARG A 195 5.08 -18.91 2.66
N ILE A 196 5.40 -17.72 2.15
CA ILE A 196 6.77 -17.33 1.78
C ILE A 196 7.60 -17.05 3.03
N PHE A 197 7.10 -16.17 3.90
CA PHE A 197 7.85 -15.71 5.06
C PHE A 197 7.54 -16.52 6.31
N GLY A 198 6.51 -17.36 6.33
CA GLY A 198 6.07 -18.06 7.54
C GLY A 198 5.36 -17.13 8.53
N ASP A 199 5.19 -17.64 9.75
CA ASP A 199 4.68 -16.87 10.88
C ASP A 199 5.72 -15.86 11.39
N GLU A 200 5.33 -15.01 12.34
CA GLU A 200 6.04 -13.79 12.76
C GLU A 200 7.54 -13.97 13.07
N GLY A 201 7.99 -15.17 13.45
CA GLY A 201 9.39 -15.47 13.78
C GLY A 201 10.40 -15.42 12.61
N LYS A 202 9.96 -15.19 11.36
CA LYS A 202 10.82 -15.12 10.17
C LYS A 202 10.74 -13.78 9.42
N LEU A 203 10.07 -12.78 9.99
CA LEU A 203 9.84 -11.48 9.34
C LEU A 203 11.06 -10.56 9.47
N HIS A 204 12.17 -10.92 8.82
CA HIS A 204 13.33 -10.05 8.55
C HIS A 204 14.02 -10.41 7.23
N SER A 205 13.29 -11.06 6.33
CA SER A 205 13.79 -11.49 5.02
C SER A 205 13.77 -10.34 4.03
N SER A 206 14.68 -10.38 3.04
CA SER A 206 14.66 -9.45 1.93
C SER A 206 13.47 -9.68 1.01
N VAL A 207 12.91 -8.58 0.52
CA VAL A 207 11.90 -8.57 -0.53
C VAL A 207 12.21 -7.44 -1.49
N LEU A 208 12.10 -7.73 -2.79
CA LEU A 208 12.25 -6.72 -3.83
C LEU A 208 10.88 -6.15 -4.16
N LEU A 209 10.67 -4.85 -3.94
CA LEU A 209 9.49 -4.17 -4.47
C LEU A 209 9.82 -3.65 -5.85
N ARG A 210 8.94 -3.91 -6.82
CA ARG A 210 9.11 -3.52 -8.22
C ARG A 210 7.88 -2.77 -8.71
N ASP A 211 8.13 -1.67 -9.43
CA ASP A 211 7.09 -0.96 -10.16
C ASP A 211 6.60 -1.87 -11.29
N ALA A 212 5.29 -2.10 -11.34
CA ALA A 212 4.68 -2.92 -12.39
C ALA A 212 4.87 -2.34 -13.79
N LYS A 213 5.18 -1.04 -13.89
CA LYS A 213 5.43 -0.33 -15.15
C LYS A 213 6.91 -0.33 -15.57
N ASP A 214 7.79 -0.89 -14.74
CA ASP A 214 9.22 -0.95 -15.05
C ASP A 214 9.55 -2.05 -16.07
N ALA A 215 10.21 -1.64 -17.16
CA ALA A 215 10.66 -2.52 -18.22
C ALA A 215 12.19 -2.68 -18.28
N LYS A 216 12.96 -1.99 -17.43
CA LYS A 216 14.43 -1.93 -17.54
C LYS A 216 15.20 -2.58 -16.40
N TYR A 217 14.53 -3.15 -15.41
CA TYR A 217 15.16 -4.04 -14.45
C TYR A 217 15.99 -5.14 -15.17
N PRO A 218 17.18 -5.52 -14.67
CA PRO A 218 17.82 -5.10 -13.42
C PRO A 218 18.78 -3.89 -13.55
N TYR A 219 18.73 -3.14 -14.65
CA TYR A 219 19.75 -2.15 -14.98
C TYR A 219 19.46 -0.77 -14.37
N GLN A 220 20.04 -0.47 -13.21
CA GLN A 220 19.87 0.84 -12.55
C GLN A 220 20.38 2.02 -13.39
N ASN A 221 21.48 1.83 -14.12
CA ASN A 221 22.16 2.87 -14.90
C ASN A 221 21.34 3.38 -16.10
N GLU A 222 20.29 2.66 -16.48
CA GLU A 222 19.32 3.07 -17.49
C GLU A 222 18.38 4.19 -17.04
N TYR A 223 18.45 4.55 -15.75
CA TYR A 223 17.64 5.57 -15.10
C TYR A 223 18.54 6.65 -14.50
N LYS A 224 18.41 7.88 -14.99
CA LYS A 224 19.21 9.02 -14.49
C LYS A 224 18.87 9.40 -13.04
N ASP A 225 17.64 9.15 -12.63
CA ASP A 225 17.04 9.51 -11.34
C ASP A 225 16.81 8.28 -10.44
N PHE A 226 17.51 7.15 -10.68
CA PHE A 226 17.25 5.91 -9.92
C PHE A 226 17.48 6.06 -8.42
N LYS A 227 18.44 6.91 -8.02
CA LYS A 227 18.78 7.12 -6.60
C LYS A 227 17.67 7.83 -5.86
N GLU A 228 17.06 8.83 -6.49
CA GLU A 228 15.98 9.63 -5.92
C GLU A 228 14.63 8.93 -6.09
N ARG A 229 14.44 8.24 -7.21
CA ARG A 229 13.18 7.60 -7.63
C ARG A 229 13.45 6.19 -8.18
N PRO A 230 13.76 5.23 -7.30
CA PRO A 230 13.99 3.86 -7.72
C PRO A 230 12.69 3.25 -8.24
N ARG A 231 12.76 2.54 -9.39
CA ARG A 231 11.62 1.77 -9.94
C ARG A 231 11.54 0.39 -9.30
N TRP A 232 12.58 0.02 -8.57
CA TRP A 232 12.62 -1.18 -7.75
C TRP A 232 13.63 -0.99 -6.63
N ARG A 233 13.38 -1.61 -5.48
CA ARG A 233 14.30 -1.51 -4.33
C ARG A 233 14.09 -2.67 -3.38
N GLU A 234 15.19 -3.14 -2.79
CA GLU A 234 15.16 -4.13 -1.71
C GLU A 234 14.76 -3.48 -0.38
N TYR A 235 13.83 -4.13 0.30
CA TYR A 235 13.40 -3.81 1.66
C TYR A 235 13.44 -5.07 2.53
N LYS A 236 13.50 -4.88 3.84
CA LYS A 236 13.40 -5.96 4.83
C LYS A 236 11.98 -6.02 5.37
N THR A 237 11.39 -7.21 5.40
CA THR A 237 10.08 -7.41 6.06
C THR A 237 10.20 -7.18 7.56
N VAL A 238 9.12 -6.72 8.19
CA VAL A 238 9.08 -6.41 9.62
C VAL A 238 7.90 -7.10 10.30
N ALA A 239 6.69 -6.89 9.77
CA ALA A 239 5.48 -7.38 10.40
C ALA A 239 4.35 -7.53 9.38
N TYR A 240 3.38 -8.39 9.68
CA TYR A 240 2.09 -8.35 9.01
C TYR A 240 1.20 -7.29 9.65
N TYR A 241 0.43 -6.61 8.82
CA TYR A 241 -0.58 -5.64 9.23
C TYR A 241 -1.94 -6.07 8.65
N PRO A 242 -3.08 -5.79 9.30
CA PRO A 242 -4.39 -6.19 8.77
C PRO A 242 -4.65 -5.79 7.31
N LEU A 243 -4.07 -4.68 6.86
CA LEU A 243 -4.21 -4.19 5.49
C LEU A 243 -3.04 -4.56 4.56
N GLY A 244 -1.93 -5.10 5.06
CA GLY A 244 -0.74 -5.25 4.23
C GLY A 244 0.51 -5.79 4.91
N LEU A 245 1.65 -5.65 4.23
CA LEU A 245 2.97 -6.02 4.72
C LEU A 245 3.72 -4.76 5.15
N ILE A 246 4.30 -4.78 6.36
CA ILE A 246 5.18 -3.73 6.86
C ILE A 246 6.61 -4.08 6.49
N VAL A 247 7.31 -3.12 5.88
CA VAL A 247 8.72 -3.23 5.54
C VAL A 247 9.53 -2.07 6.13
N ASN A 248 10.80 -2.33 6.43
CA ASN A 248 11.72 -1.34 6.94
C ASN A 248 12.24 -0.47 5.79
N MET A 249 11.91 0.82 5.80
CA MET A 249 12.40 1.77 4.78
C MET A 249 13.76 2.31 5.19
N HIS A 250 13.86 2.77 6.44
CA HIS A 250 15.04 3.40 6.99
C HIS A 250 15.24 3.07 8.46
N ARG A 251 16.50 2.82 8.84
CA ARG A 251 16.93 2.72 10.22
C ARG A 251 18.17 3.58 10.41
N TYR A 252 18.18 4.48 11.38
CA TYR A 252 19.23 5.49 11.56
C TYR A 252 19.68 5.59 13.02
N PHE A 253 20.95 5.89 13.27
CA PHE A 253 21.39 6.27 14.61
C PHE A 253 20.66 7.55 15.06
N ALA A 254 20.18 7.55 16.29
CA ALA A 254 19.37 8.62 16.84
C ALA A 254 19.78 9.03 18.26
N TYR A 255 19.45 10.27 18.59
CA TYR A 255 19.51 10.86 19.92
C TYR A 255 18.08 11.06 20.41
N PHE A 256 17.85 10.84 21.69
CA PHE A 256 16.56 11.03 22.32
C PHE A 256 16.68 11.52 23.75
N ASP A 257 15.92 12.54 24.13
CA ASP A 257 15.87 13.08 25.48
C ASP A 257 14.40 13.17 25.92
N ALA A 258 14.01 12.26 26.83
CA ALA A 258 12.65 12.16 27.33
C ALA A 258 12.24 13.37 28.17
N GLU A 259 13.18 13.94 28.94
CA GLU A 259 12.91 15.05 29.86
C GLU A 259 12.72 16.36 29.10
N LYS A 260 13.60 16.62 28.13
CA LYS A 260 13.53 17.82 27.29
C LYS A 260 12.53 17.70 26.15
N LYS A 261 12.01 16.50 25.91
CA LYS A 261 11.18 16.16 24.73
C LYS A 261 11.88 16.51 23.42
N GLU A 262 13.15 16.15 23.32
CA GLU A 262 13.99 16.43 22.16
C GLU A 262 14.46 15.14 21.50
N TYR A 263 14.63 15.15 20.19
CA TYR A 263 15.27 14.05 19.47
C TYR A 263 16.09 14.55 18.28
N ASP A 264 16.98 13.70 17.77
CA ASP A 264 17.63 13.90 16.47
C ASP A 264 17.99 12.55 15.86
N PHE A 265 18.31 12.53 14.57
CA PHE A 265 18.87 11.36 13.91
C PHE A 265 19.72 11.78 12.72
N THR A 266 20.66 10.91 12.33
CA THR A 266 21.54 11.14 11.18
C THR A 266 21.18 10.23 10.00
N GLU A 267 20.97 10.82 8.84
CA GLU A 267 20.71 10.08 7.58
C GLU A 267 22.01 9.61 6.90
N ALA A 268 23.18 9.87 7.52
CA ALA A 268 24.49 9.60 6.95
C ALA A 268 24.76 8.10 6.68
N ILE A 269 24.10 7.21 7.42
CA ILE A 269 24.17 5.76 7.19
C ILE A 269 22.84 5.09 7.52
N ASN A 270 22.28 4.32 6.59
CA ASN A 270 21.13 3.47 6.87
C ASN A 270 21.62 2.15 7.50
N LEU A 271 21.08 1.77 8.64
CA LEU A 271 21.47 0.59 9.43
C LEU A 271 20.84 -0.72 8.91
N ILE A 272 19.96 -0.64 7.92
CA ILE A 272 19.39 -1.83 7.27
C ILE A 272 20.44 -2.46 6.37
N TYR A 273 20.80 -3.70 6.67
CA TYR A 273 21.62 -4.51 5.78
C TYR A 273 20.79 -5.05 4.61
N ARG A 274 21.30 -4.91 3.38
CA ARG A 274 20.69 -5.43 2.16
C ARG A 274 21.51 -6.55 1.56
N GLU A 275 20.81 -7.58 1.10
CA GLU A 275 21.42 -8.76 0.46
C GLU A 275 21.97 -8.41 -0.92
N SER A 276 21.38 -7.46 -1.63
CA SER A 276 21.82 -6.99 -2.93
C SER A 276 23.11 -6.16 -2.91
N ASP A 277 23.51 -5.62 -1.76
CA ASP A 277 24.67 -4.74 -1.69
C ASP A 277 25.96 -5.50 -2.04
N SER A 278 26.77 -4.93 -2.93
CA SER A 278 28.06 -5.50 -3.31
C SER A 278 29.06 -5.49 -2.14
N GLN A 279 30.08 -6.35 -2.20
CA GLN A 279 31.12 -6.41 -1.17
C GLN A 279 31.81 -5.04 -0.96
N GLU A 280 32.11 -4.32 -2.05
CA GLU A 280 32.74 -3.00 -1.99
C GLU A 280 31.84 -1.96 -1.32
N GLU A 281 30.53 -1.98 -1.62
CA GLU A 281 29.56 -1.09 -0.97
C GLU A 281 29.44 -1.39 0.52
N ARG A 282 29.39 -2.68 0.89
CA ARG A 282 29.35 -3.10 2.30
C ARG A 282 30.58 -2.61 3.06
N GLU A 283 31.78 -2.71 2.50
CA GLU A 283 33.00 -2.22 3.12
C GLU A 283 33.01 -0.69 3.28
N LYS A 284 32.53 0.05 2.28
CA LYS A 284 32.38 1.52 2.36
C LYS A 284 31.36 1.92 3.42
N GLN A 285 30.21 1.25 3.46
CA GLN A 285 29.17 1.46 4.46
C GLN A 285 29.67 1.14 5.87
N GLN A 286 30.41 0.03 6.03
CA GLN A 286 30.98 -0.38 7.31
C GLN A 286 31.96 0.67 7.87
N LYS A 287 32.87 1.19 7.04
CA LYS A 287 33.79 2.27 7.46
C LYS A 287 33.06 3.55 7.87
N LYS A 288 31.96 3.90 7.18
CA LYS A 288 31.12 5.05 7.57
C LYS A 288 30.38 4.77 8.87
N ARG A 289 29.80 3.58 9.01
CA ARG A 289 29.11 3.13 10.21
C ARG A 289 30.02 3.22 11.43
N GLU A 290 31.25 2.72 11.35
CA GLU A 290 32.21 2.75 12.47
C GLU A 290 32.48 4.17 12.98
N LYS A 291 32.59 5.17 12.09
CA LYS A 291 32.78 6.58 12.49
C LYS A 291 31.54 7.17 13.18
N ILE A 292 30.35 6.80 12.71
CA ILE A 292 29.09 7.31 13.24
C ILE A 292 28.78 6.63 14.57
N GLU A 293 28.97 5.32 14.65
CA GLU A 293 28.86 4.52 15.87
C GLU A 293 29.83 5.01 16.94
N ASP A 294 31.09 5.33 16.58
CA ASP A 294 32.06 5.94 17.52
C ASP A 294 31.67 7.36 17.97
N TYR A 295 30.79 8.08 17.28
CA TYR A 295 30.23 9.32 17.83
C TYR A 295 29.04 9.02 18.74
N TRP A 296 28.16 8.14 18.27
CA TRP A 296 26.91 7.78 18.93
C TRP A 296 27.13 7.07 20.27
N ASP A 297 28.11 6.17 20.35
CA ASP A 297 28.50 5.43 21.55
C ASP A 297 28.88 6.36 22.72
N TYR A 298 29.30 7.61 22.44
CA TYR A 298 29.75 8.59 23.43
C TYR A 298 28.64 9.57 23.87
N LEU A 299 27.46 9.46 23.29
CA LEU A 299 26.26 10.03 23.87
C LEU A 299 25.93 9.25 25.15
N PRO A 300 25.34 9.89 26.19
CA PRO A 300 24.84 9.16 27.35
C PRO A 300 23.95 8.01 26.90
N ARG A 301 24.10 6.80 27.46
CA ARG A 301 23.35 5.61 27.04
C ARG A 301 21.84 5.82 27.11
N ARG A 302 21.36 6.55 28.11
CA ARG A 302 19.94 6.95 28.21
C ARG A 302 19.43 7.79 27.04
N ASN A 303 20.32 8.42 26.28
CA ASN A 303 19.99 9.26 25.14
C ASN A 303 20.24 8.58 23.79
N GLN A 304 20.82 7.39 23.80
CA GLN A 304 21.02 6.58 22.61
C GLN A 304 19.69 5.95 22.18
N ALA A 305 19.34 6.13 20.91
CA ALA A 305 18.17 5.52 20.30
C ALA A 305 18.46 5.17 18.85
N THR A 306 17.55 4.42 18.23
CA THR A 306 17.54 4.19 16.78
C THR A 306 16.25 4.75 16.20
N PHE A 307 16.34 5.59 15.19
CA PHE A 307 15.17 6.06 14.44
C PHE A 307 14.79 5.01 13.40
N VAL A 308 13.51 4.67 13.35
CA VAL A 308 12.96 3.67 12.43
C VAL A 308 11.82 4.30 11.65
N ARG A 309 11.85 4.11 10.32
CA ARG A 309 10.74 4.42 9.43
C ARG A 309 10.32 3.16 8.68
N ASN A 310 9.07 2.78 8.87
CA ASN A 310 8.46 1.62 8.23
C ASN A 310 7.40 2.06 7.22
N GLY A 311 7.31 1.33 6.11
CA GLY A 311 6.32 1.53 5.05
C GLY A 311 5.30 0.40 5.02
N LEU A 312 4.04 0.73 4.72
CA LEU A 312 2.96 -0.23 4.51
C LEU A 312 2.73 -0.44 3.02
N ILE A 313 2.76 -1.70 2.59
CA ILE A 313 2.37 -2.13 1.24
C ILE A 313 1.06 -2.89 1.37
N ARG A 314 -0.01 -2.39 0.76
CA ARG A 314 -1.32 -3.00 0.95
C ARG A 314 -1.48 -4.28 0.13
N TYR A 315 -2.21 -5.24 0.67
CA TYR A 315 -2.44 -6.51 -0.02
C TYR A 315 -3.24 -6.35 -1.32
N ASP A 316 -4.13 -5.36 -1.41
CA ASP A 316 -4.92 -5.08 -2.62
C ASP A 316 -4.13 -4.33 -3.71
N GLU A 317 -2.97 -3.76 -3.38
CA GLU A 317 -2.09 -3.08 -4.33
C GLU A 317 -0.99 -4.01 -4.89
N MET A 318 -0.83 -5.20 -4.31
CA MET A 318 0.09 -6.24 -4.80
C MET A 318 -0.50 -6.95 -6.01
N LEU A 319 0.02 -6.65 -7.20
CA LEU A 319 -0.46 -7.20 -8.46
C LEU A 319 0.02 -8.64 -8.65
N VAL A 320 1.32 -8.87 -8.41
CA VAL A 320 1.97 -10.17 -8.56
C VAL A 320 3.00 -10.33 -7.46
N ILE A 321 3.10 -11.53 -6.91
CA ILE A 321 4.15 -11.92 -5.98
C ILE A 321 4.90 -13.08 -6.61
N ASP A 322 6.19 -12.95 -6.84
CA ASP A 322 7.10 -14.03 -7.18
C ASP A 322 7.80 -14.50 -5.89
N ASP A 323 7.62 -15.76 -5.51
CA ASP A 323 8.20 -16.29 -4.27
C ASP A 323 9.66 -16.70 -4.39
N LYS A 324 10.22 -16.76 -5.60
CA LYS A 324 11.60 -17.20 -5.85
C LYS A 324 12.53 -16.04 -6.19
N GLY A 325 12.02 -15.03 -6.88
CA GLY A 325 12.85 -13.98 -7.46
C GLY A 325 13.63 -14.48 -8.68
N ASP A 326 14.84 -13.98 -8.88
CA ASP A 326 15.65 -14.29 -10.06
C ASP A 326 17.15 -14.46 -9.75
N GLU A 327 17.97 -14.53 -10.80
CA GLU A 327 19.42 -14.71 -10.68
C GLU A 327 20.13 -13.56 -9.97
N TRP A 328 19.63 -12.33 -10.12
CA TRP A 328 20.20 -11.11 -9.53
C TRP A 328 19.75 -10.92 -8.09
N HIS A 329 18.47 -11.21 -7.81
CA HIS A 329 17.85 -11.07 -6.50
C HIS A 329 17.08 -12.36 -6.17
N LYS A 330 17.75 -13.28 -5.47
CA LYS A 330 17.27 -14.63 -5.10
C LYS A 330 16.36 -14.63 -3.86
N PHE A 331 15.46 -13.66 -3.81
CA PHE A 331 14.47 -13.49 -2.76
C PHE A 331 13.18 -12.95 -3.38
N PRO A 332 12.03 -13.04 -2.68
CA PRO A 332 10.72 -12.74 -3.28
C PRO A 332 10.61 -11.35 -3.91
N HIS A 333 9.93 -11.26 -5.06
CA HIS A 333 9.59 -9.98 -5.70
C HIS A 333 8.10 -9.70 -5.55
N ILE A 334 7.76 -8.47 -5.22
CA ILE A 334 6.37 -8.00 -5.16
C ILE A 334 6.22 -6.85 -6.15
N PHE A 335 5.33 -7.05 -7.12
CA PHE A 335 4.98 -6.06 -8.13
C PHE A 335 3.82 -5.22 -7.63
N VAL A 336 4.03 -3.91 -7.57
CA VAL A 336 3.05 -2.88 -7.16
C VAL A 336 3.19 -1.69 -8.10
N ASP A 337 2.15 -0.88 -8.22
CA ASP A 337 2.28 0.40 -8.92
C ASP A 337 2.97 1.43 -8.01
N PHE A 338 4.04 2.06 -8.50
CA PHE A 338 4.72 3.08 -7.71
C PHE A 338 4.03 4.43 -7.91
N ASP A 339 3.72 5.11 -6.81
CA ASP A 339 3.32 6.51 -6.85
C ASP A 339 4.55 7.42 -6.96
N SER A 340 4.40 8.51 -7.72
CA SER A 340 5.46 9.49 -7.98
C SER A 340 6.01 10.21 -6.74
N ARG A 341 5.27 10.22 -5.62
CA ARG A 341 5.62 10.92 -4.37
C ARG A 341 5.93 9.95 -3.24
N ILE A 342 5.12 8.92 -3.07
CA ILE A 342 5.23 7.98 -1.94
C ILE A 342 5.83 6.61 -2.31
N GLY A 343 6.11 6.39 -3.60
CA GLY A 343 6.68 5.13 -4.08
C GLY A 343 5.71 3.97 -3.92
N PRO A 344 6.15 2.78 -3.48
CA PRO A 344 5.31 1.59 -3.35
C PRO A 344 4.43 1.56 -2.09
N PHE A 345 4.36 2.65 -1.32
CA PHE A 345 3.80 2.65 0.02
C PHE A 345 2.47 3.38 0.09
N ALA A 346 1.47 2.76 0.71
CA ALA A 346 0.20 3.42 1.04
C ALA A 346 0.31 4.37 2.24
N GLY A 347 1.38 4.23 3.02
CA GLY A 347 1.68 5.07 4.18
C GLY A 347 2.97 4.64 4.86
N SER A 348 3.48 5.50 5.74
CA SER A 348 4.64 5.20 6.58
C SER A 348 4.43 5.70 8.00
N TYR A 349 5.07 5.05 8.97
CA TYR A 349 5.11 5.51 10.35
C TYR A 349 6.54 5.51 10.87
N GLU A 350 6.80 6.41 11.82
CA GLU A 350 8.13 6.71 12.34
C GLU A 350 8.13 6.63 13.86
N TYR A 351 9.18 6.06 14.44
CA TYR A 351 9.35 5.93 15.88
C TYR A 351 10.82 5.83 16.25
N LEU A 352 11.10 6.01 17.54
CA LEU A 352 12.41 5.76 18.13
C LEU A 352 12.38 4.43 18.87
N GLU A 353 13.45 3.67 18.72
CA GLU A 353 13.67 2.38 19.37
C GLU A 353 14.77 2.51 20.41
N LYS A 354 14.50 2.04 21.63
CA LYS A 354 15.44 2.02 22.75
C LYS A 354 15.62 0.58 23.26
N GLY A 355 16.80 0.01 23.05
CA GLY A 355 17.03 -1.42 23.32
C GLY A 355 16.14 -2.31 22.43
N GLU A 356 15.99 -3.58 22.78
CA GLU A 356 15.42 -4.57 21.85
C GLU A 356 13.88 -4.53 21.72
N ASN A 357 13.13 -3.78 22.54
CA ASN A 357 11.65 -3.84 22.51
C ASN A 357 10.92 -2.56 22.98
N SER A 358 11.60 -1.41 23.10
CA SER A 358 10.94 -0.17 23.51
C SER A 358 10.72 0.75 22.32
N HIS A 359 9.45 0.99 21.98
CA HIS A 359 9.06 1.93 20.93
C HIS A 359 8.53 3.23 21.53
N GLN A 360 9.09 4.34 21.07
CA GLN A 360 8.70 5.67 21.48
C GLN A 360 8.16 6.45 20.28
N SER A 361 6.91 6.90 20.37
CA SER A 361 6.31 7.82 19.40
C SER A 361 7.04 9.15 19.41
N LEU A 362 7.17 9.76 18.22
CA LEU A 362 7.71 11.10 18.02
C LEU A 362 6.71 12.21 18.34
N GLU A 363 5.45 11.86 18.61
CA GLU A 363 4.41 12.84 18.92
C GLU A 363 4.75 13.63 20.19
N GLY A 364 4.72 14.96 20.08
CA GLY A 364 5.07 15.86 21.18
C GLY A 364 6.57 16.05 21.42
N TYR A 365 7.44 15.46 20.59
CA TYR A 365 8.88 15.67 20.61
C TYR A 365 9.33 16.63 19.53
N LYS A 366 10.37 17.43 19.83
CA LYS A 366 10.96 18.39 18.89
C LYS A 366 12.29 17.88 18.36
N ARG A 367 12.48 17.95 17.03
CA ARG A 367 13.79 17.67 16.44
C ARG A 367 14.77 18.80 16.74
N VAL A 368 15.96 18.47 17.23
CA VAL A 368 17.09 19.38 17.49
C VAL A 368 18.32 18.91 16.73
N LYS A 369 19.32 19.77 16.48
CA LYS A 369 20.57 19.37 15.80
C LYS A 369 21.59 18.88 16.83
N LYS A 370 21.76 17.56 16.94
CA LYS A 370 22.76 16.88 17.78
C LYS A 370 23.86 16.24 16.96
N PHE A 371 23.52 15.65 15.82
CA PHE A 371 24.53 15.04 14.96
C PHE A 371 25.25 16.10 14.13
N PRO A 372 26.59 15.99 13.96
CA PRO A 372 27.34 16.87 13.09
C PRO A 372 27.10 16.54 11.61
N GLU A 373 27.41 17.48 10.73
CA GLU A 373 27.34 17.26 9.27
C GLU A 373 28.45 16.32 8.78
N SER A 374 29.60 16.35 9.43
CA SER A 374 30.72 15.44 9.19
C SER A 374 31.19 14.80 10.50
N PHE A 375 31.41 13.50 10.46
CA PHE A 375 31.82 12.73 11.64
C PHE A 375 33.35 12.74 11.77
N PRO A 376 33.88 13.04 12.97
CA PRO A 376 35.31 13.00 13.21
C PRO A 376 35.85 11.57 13.06
N SER A 377 37.17 11.45 12.83
CA SER A 377 37.85 10.17 12.96
C SER A 377 37.84 9.71 14.42
N SER A 378 37.76 8.40 14.65
CA SER A 378 37.79 7.83 15.99
C SER A 378 39.09 8.18 16.72
N ILE A 379 38.96 8.80 17.89
CA ILE A 379 40.08 9.16 18.77
C ILE A 379 40.20 8.08 19.85
N VAL A 380 41.41 7.59 20.06
CA VAL A 380 41.72 6.61 21.12
C VAL A 380 42.28 7.36 22.32
N GLY A 381 41.64 7.21 23.49
CA GLY A 381 42.11 7.80 24.75
C GLY A 381 43.38 7.14 25.30
N GLU A 382 43.59 7.30 26.61
CA GLU A 382 44.67 6.63 27.33
C GLU A 382 44.30 5.15 27.59
N ILE A 383 45.30 4.27 27.53
CA ILE A 383 45.13 2.84 27.82
C ILE A 383 45.79 2.55 29.17
N HIS A 384 44.96 2.35 30.18
CA HIS A 384 45.38 2.17 31.58
C HIS A 384 45.65 0.68 31.87
N GLU A 385 46.85 0.21 31.52
CA GLU A 385 47.28 -1.18 31.79
C GLU A 385 47.79 -1.39 33.22
N LYS A 386 48.41 -0.35 33.80
CA LYS A 386 49.02 -0.41 35.14
C LYS A 386 48.06 0.01 36.26
N LYS A 387 46.92 0.59 35.88
CA LYS A 387 45.84 1.03 36.78
C LYS A 387 44.55 0.27 36.45
N GLY A 388 44.65 -1.05 36.39
CA GLY A 388 43.49 -1.89 36.14
C GLY A 388 42.48 -1.83 37.29
N ILE A 389 41.25 -2.25 37.01
CA ILE A 389 40.14 -2.26 37.94
C ILE A 389 39.84 -3.70 38.35
N THR A 390 39.66 -3.92 39.65
CA THR A 390 39.14 -5.16 40.19
C THR A 390 37.64 -5.02 40.40
N LEU A 391 36.85 -5.86 39.72
CA LEU A 391 35.41 -5.97 39.93
C LEU A 391 35.15 -6.99 41.04
N ASN A 392 34.03 -6.89 41.76
CA ASN A 392 33.60 -8.02 42.59
C ASN A 392 33.11 -9.18 41.69
N ASP A 393 32.99 -10.39 42.25
CA ASP A 393 32.65 -11.59 41.48
C ASP A 393 31.32 -11.47 40.74
N GLN A 394 30.33 -10.76 41.31
CA GLN A 394 29.03 -10.56 40.69
C GLN A 394 29.08 -9.58 39.50
N ASP A 395 29.76 -8.44 39.66
CA ASP A 395 29.99 -7.45 38.60
C ASP A 395 30.80 -8.07 37.46
N PHE A 396 31.84 -8.83 37.79
CA PHE A 396 32.64 -9.55 36.79
C PHE A 396 31.81 -10.60 36.05
N SER A 397 30.99 -11.38 36.77
CA SER A 397 30.06 -12.35 36.16
C SER A 397 29.07 -11.66 35.22
N MET A 398 28.48 -10.54 35.62
CA MET A 398 27.59 -9.74 34.76
C MET A 398 28.30 -9.23 33.50
N LEU A 399 29.54 -8.74 33.62
CA LEU A 399 30.35 -8.33 32.47
C LEU A 399 30.67 -9.50 31.52
N LYS A 400 31.09 -10.63 32.08
CA LYS A 400 31.46 -11.86 31.35
C LYS A 400 30.27 -12.36 30.52
N HIS A 401 29.11 -12.45 31.14
CA HIS A 401 27.87 -12.93 30.50
C HIS A 401 27.11 -11.86 29.71
N GLY A 402 27.63 -10.63 29.60
CA GLY A 402 27.05 -9.58 28.76
C GLY A 402 25.71 -9.07 29.27
N ASN A 403 25.53 -9.00 30.59
CA ASN A 403 24.30 -8.49 31.18
C ASN A 403 24.12 -7.00 30.85
N GLU A 404 23.01 -6.65 30.18
CA GLU A 404 22.73 -5.29 29.72
C GLU A 404 22.61 -4.26 30.85
N MET A 405 22.33 -4.71 32.07
CA MET A 405 22.19 -3.85 33.25
C MET A 405 23.55 -3.40 33.80
N PHE A 406 24.65 -4.11 33.49
CA PHE A 406 26.00 -3.73 33.92
C PHE A 406 26.72 -2.94 32.84
N PHE A 407 26.43 -1.64 32.79
CA PHE A 407 26.93 -0.73 31.75
C PHE A 407 27.70 0.48 32.29
N ALA A 408 27.79 0.63 33.62
CA ALA A 408 28.49 1.75 34.24
C ALA A 408 29.18 1.34 35.55
N LEU A 409 30.31 2.00 35.82
CA LEU A 409 30.96 1.98 37.12
C LEU A 409 30.49 3.17 37.96
N TYR A 410 30.13 2.92 39.20
CA TYR A 410 29.61 3.91 40.13
C TYR A 410 30.60 4.13 41.29
N GLU A 411 30.78 5.38 41.70
CA GLU A 411 31.63 5.73 42.85
C GLU A 411 31.19 7.03 43.56
N LEU A 412 31.65 7.19 44.79
CA LEU A 412 31.47 8.41 45.61
C LEU A 412 32.80 9.01 46.11
N ASP A 413 33.91 8.28 45.98
CA ASP A 413 35.21 8.56 46.62
C ASP A 413 36.30 8.98 45.62
N GLY A 414 36.02 8.94 44.32
CA GLY A 414 36.93 9.39 43.27
C GLY A 414 38.01 8.37 42.87
N ARG A 415 37.87 7.09 43.24
CA ARG A 415 38.74 5.98 42.83
C ARG A 415 38.96 5.88 41.31
N TYR A 416 38.02 6.36 40.49
CA TYR A 416 38.03 6.31 39.04
C TYR A 416 38.26 7.67 38.36
N ASN A 417 38.55 8.74 39.11
CA ASN A 417 38.77 10.10 38.58
C ASN A 417 39.88 10.21 37.51
N PHE A 418 40.74 9.19 37.41
CA PHE A 418 41.77 9.12 36.36
C PHE A 418 41.22 8.73 34.98
N LEU A 419 39.99 8.20 34.91
CA LEU A 419 39.35 7.77 33.69
C LEU A 419 38.61 8.93 33.02
N LYS A 420 38.80 9.06 31.72
CA LYS A 420 38.09 10.02 30.86
C LYS A 420 37.31 9.30 29.77
N PRO A 421 36.29 9.95 29.16
CA PRO A 421 35.70 9.42 27.93
C PRO A 421 36.79 9.11 26.90
N ARG A 422 36.68 7.94 26.26
CA ARG A 422 37.63 7.33 25.30
C ARG A 422 38.79 6.56 25.92
N ASP A 423 38.96 6.58 27.23
CA ASP A 423 39.98 5.78 27.89
C ASP A 423 39.60 4.30 27.91
N PHE A 424 40.63 3.45 27.94
CA PHE A 424 40.53 2.01 28.10
C PHE A 424 41.14 1.62 29.42
N VAL A 425 40.45 0.76 30.18
CA VAL A 425 40.97 0.25 31.46
C VAL A 425 40.85 -1.27 31.51
N LYS A 426 41.92 -1.91 31.96
CA LYS A 426 42.01 -3.37 32.07
C LYS A 426 41.23 -3.85 33.29
N ILE A 427 40.54 -5.00 33.18
CA ILE A 427 40.00 -5.69 34.36
C ILE A 427 41.06 -6.64 34.93
N GLU A 428 41.34 -6.62 36.23
CA GLU A 428 42.44 -7.41 36.81
C GLU A 428 42.02 -8.81 37.28
N ASN A 429 40.80 -8.99 37.81
CA ASN A 429 40.34 -10.26 38.38
C ASN A 429 39.76 -11.25 37.35
N GLN A 430 40.43 -11.37 36.20
CA GLN A 430 40.01 -12.27 35.12
C GLN A 430 40.53 -13.70 35.35
N ASP A 431 39.77 -14.69 34.88
CA ASP A 431 40.20 -16.10 34.88
C ASP A 431 41.54 -16.24 34.12
N GLN A 432 42.58 -16.76 34.77
CA GLN A 432 43.88 -17.00 34.12
C GLN A 432 43.81 -18.01 32.96
N ASN A 433 42.74 -18.79 32.89
CA ASN A 433 42.46 -19.76 31.83
C ASN A 433 41.69 -19.18 30.64
N ASP A 434 41.20 -17.93 30.73
CA ASP A 434 40.53 -17.27 29.61
C ASP A 434 41.59 -16.71 28.64
N SER A 435 41.46 -17.03 27.36
CA SER A 435 42.44 -16.65 26.34
C SER A 435 42.36 -15.16 25.98
N SER A 436 41.25 -14.49 26.31
CA SER A 436 40.98 -13.11 25.92
C SER A 436 40.93 -12.20 27.15
N LYS A 437 41.73 -11.13 27.15
CA LYS A 437 41.67 -10.15 28.24
C LYS A 437 40.56 -9.13 28.03
N TYR A 438 39.72 -8.92 29.04
CA TYR A 438 38.67 -7.90 29.03
C TYR A 438 39.20 -6.49 29.35
N TYR A 439 38.66 -5.51 28.63
CA TYR A 439 38.85 -4.09 28.88
C TYR A 439 37.49 -3.39 28.92
N LEU A 440 37.42 -2.27 29.64
CA LEU A 440 36.31 -1.34 29.57
C LEU A 440 36.74 -0.11 28.79
N GLN A 441 36.00 0.24 27.73
CA GLN A 441 36.14 1.51 27.03
C GLN A 441 35.13 2.49 27.61
N ILE A 442 35.61 3.56 28.24
CA ILE A 442 34.74 4.56 28.85
C ILE A 442 34.09 5.40 27.77
N THR A 443 32.76 5.39 27.74
CA THR A 443 31.96 6.07 26.72
C THR A 443 31.44 7.41 27.22
N HIS A 444 30.99 7.47 28.47
CA HIS A 444 30.45 8.69 29.05
C HIS A 444 30.80 8.78 30.54
N VAL A 445 30.98 10.01 31.03
CA VAL A 445 31.19 10.27 32.46
C VAL A 445 30.21 11.36 32.87
N GLU A 446 29.36 11.05 33.85
CA GLU A 446 28.39 11.96 34.42
C GLU A 446 28.61 12.10 35.93
N SER A 447 28.60 13.34 36.42
CA SER A 447 28.63 13.65 37.85
C SER A 447 27.32 14.34 38.22
N ALA A 448 26.54 13.71 39.10
CA ALA A 448 25.25 14.22 39.54
C ALA A 448 24.99 13.85 41.00
N LYS A 449 24.04 14.53 41.67
CA LYS A 449 23.58 14.04 42.97
C LYS A 449 22.89 12.69 42.79
N VAL A 450 23.05 11.78 43.75
CA VAL A 450 22.44 10.45 43.73
C VAL A 450 20.95 10.52 43.44
N LYS A 451 20.22 11.42 44.10
CA LYS A 451 18.77 11.59 43.87
C LYS A 451 18.41 11.99 42.43
N ASP A 452 19.22 12.83 41.81
CA ASP A 452 18.95 13.35 40.46
C ASP A 452 19.28 12.27 39.43
N TYR A 453 20.38 11.53 39.65
CA TYR A 453 20.74 10.39 38.82
C TYR A 453 19.71 9.27 38.87
N LEU A 454 19.22 8.91 40.06
CA LEU A 454 18.20 7.86 40.23
C LEU A 454 16.84 8.27 39.68
N LYS A 455 16.49 9.57 39.71
CA LYS A 455 15.28 10.05 39.03
C LYS A 455 15.32 9.78 37.53
N GLN A 456 16.50 9.85 36.93
CA GLN A 456 16.73 9.61 35.50
C GLN A 456 17.00 8.12 35.19
N ASN A 457 17.50 7.36 36.17
CA ASN A 457 17.90 5.95 36.03
C ASN A 457 17.40 5.10 37.20
N PRO A 458 16.09 4.95 37.38
CA PRO A 458 15.53 4.28 38.56
C PRO A 458 15.98 2.81 38.67
N GLN A 459 16.18 2.14 37.54
CA GLN A 459 16.67 0.75 37.48
C GLN A 459 18.11 0.56 38.00
N SER A 460 18.88 1.64 38.17
CA SER A 460 20.28 1.57 38.59
C SER A 460 20.47 1.52 40.11
N GLU A 461 19.43 1.75 40.92
CA GLU A 461 19.53 1.85 42.39
C GLU A 461 20.26 0.66 43.01
N TRP A 462 19.80 -0.56 42.72
CA TRP A 462 20.39 -1.78 43.25
C TRP A 462 21.87 -1.97 42.85
N ILE A 463 22.23 -1.62 41.61
CA ILE A 463 23.61 -1.75 41.12
C ILE A 463 24.52 -0.72 41.79
N ILE A 464 24.02 0.50 41.98
CA ILE A 464 24.73 1.57 42.68
C ILE A 464 25.00 1.15 44.13
N GLU A 465 23.97 0.69 44.85
CA GLU A 465 24.11 0.19 46.23
C GLU A 465 25.13 -0.94 46.33
N ARG A 466 25.09 -1.89 45.39
CA ARG A 466 26.03 -3.01 45.34
C ARG A 466 27.47 -2.56 45.10
N GLN A 467 27.71 -1.71 44.09
CA GLN A 467 29.06 -1.28 43.72
C GLN A 467 29.71 -0.35 44.76
N ILE A 468 28.90 0.41 45.49
CA ILE A 468 29.34 1.29 46.58
C ILE A 468 29.45 0.51 47.90
N GLY A 469 28.68 -0.58 48.06
CA GLY A 469 28.65 -1.43 49.25
C GLY A 469 27.76 -0.90 50.38
N MET A 470 27.03 0.20 50.15
CA MET A 470 26.09 0.78 51.10
C MET A 470 25.00 1.57 50.36
N LYS A 471 23.90 1.85 51.06
CA LYS A 471 22.88 2.77 50.54
C LYS A 471 23.47 4.17 50.34
N PRO A 472 23.50 4.71 49.11
CA PRO A 472 24.10 6.01 48.84
C PRO A 472 23.25 7.13 49.43
N ASP A 473 23.93 8.14 50.00
CA ASP A 473 23.28 9.36 50.48
C ASP A 473 22.78 10.17 49.28
N ALA A 474 21.48 10.51 49.30
CA ALA A 474 20.77 11.22 48.25
C ALA A 474 21.43 12.56 47.84
N GLU A 475 22.12 13.23 48.76
CA GLU A 475 22.77 14.52 48.52
C GLU A 475 24.24 14.42 48.08
N LYS A 476 24.84 13.23 48.17
CA LYS A 476 26.22 13.02 47.71
C LYS A 476 26.30 13.04 46.19
N THR A 477 27.46 13.47 45.69
CA THR A 477 27.77 13.42 44.25
C THR A 477 28.19 12.01 43.89
N LEU A 478 27.48 11.43 42.93
CA LEU A 478 27.76 10.16 42.27
C LEU A 478 28.47 10.44 40.96
N ASN A 479 29.61 9.78 40.74
CA ASN A 479 30.21 9.70 39.41
C ASN A 479 29.81 8.37 38.78
N ALA A 480 29.21 8.44 37.59
CA ALA A 480 28.86 7.30 36.77
C ALA A 480 29.74 7.27 35.51
N TYR A 481 30.51 6.21 35.35
CA TYR A 481 31.39 5.97 34.20
C TYR A 481 30.76 4.89 33.33
N GLU A 482 29.99 5.31 32.33
CA GLU A 482 29.42 4.40 31.34
C GLU A 482 30.54 3.80 30.48
N PHE A 483 30.39 2.53 30.10
CA PHE A 483 31.40 1.82 29.33
C PHE A 483 30.82 0.84 28.31
N LYS A 484 31.67 0.50 27.34
CA LYS A 484 31.51 -0.62 26.40
C LYS A 484 32.55 -1.69 26.73
N LYS A 485 32.12 -2.96 26.85
CA LYS A 485 33.04 -4.10 26.99
C LYS A 485 33.83 -4.26 25.70
N THR A 486 35.14 -4.41 25.82
CA THR A 486 36.05 -4.66 24.69
C THR A 486 37.13 -5.66 25.08
N TYR A 487 37.95 -6.06 24.12
CA TYR A 487 38.93 -7.13 24.24
C TYR A 487 40.32 -6.63 23.88
N ASP A 488 41.34 -7.31 24.38
CA ASP A 488 42.75 -7.05 24.08
C ASP A 488 43.07 -6.86 22.60
N PHE A 489 42.58 -7.73 21.71
CA PHE A 489 42.86 -7.60 20.27
C PHE A 489 42.33 -6.28 19.68
N VAL A 490 41.23 -5.74 20.21
CA VAL A 490 40.70 -4.43 19.80
C VAL A 490 41.64 -3.32 20.27
N VAL A 491 42.10 -3.41 21.52
CA VAL A 491 43.05 -2.47 22.12
C VAL A 491 44.39 -2.49 21.37
N GLU A 492 44.90 -3.66 21.02
CA GLU A 492 46.13 -3.84 20.22
C GLU A 492 46.00 -3.22 18.83
N ARG A 493 44.86 -3.45 18.15
CA ARG A 493 44.56 -2.80 16.88
C ARG A 493 44.56 -1.28 17.03
N LYS A 494 43.91 -0.74 18.07
CA LYS A 494 43.90 0.70 18.37
C LYS A 494 45.28 1.28 18.70
N LYS A 495 46.13 0.53 19.41
CA LYS A 495 47.55 0.91 19.62
C LYS A 495 48.31 1.01 18.31
N SER A 496 48.10 0.05 17.40
CA SER A 496 48.75 0.06 16.09
C SER A 496 48.31 1.23 15.20
N GLU A 497 47.06 1.68 15.34
CA GLU A 497 46.52 2.87 14.66
C GLU A 497 47.12 4.16 15.24
N LYS A 498 47.23 4.26 16.58
CA LYS A 498 47.82 5.42 17.28
C LYS A 498 49.30 5.61 16.98
N GLY A 499 50.03 4.54 16.67
CA GLY A 499 51.44 4.60 16.28
C GLY A 499 51.69 5.01 14.81
N LYS A 500 50.64 5.11 14.00
CA LYS A 500 50.71 5.47 12.56
C LYS A 500 50.20 6.89 12.25
N SER A 501 49.51 7.54 13.18
CA SER A 501 49.12 8.96 13.11
C SER A 501 50.16 9.83 13.79
#